data_AF-A0A520MVS6-F1
#
_entry.id   AF-A0A520MVS6-F1
#
_cell.length_a   1.000
_cell.length_b   1.000
_cell.length_c   1.000
_cell.angle_alpha   90.00
_cell.angle_beta   90.00
_cell.angle_gamma   90.00
#
_symmetry.space_group_name_H-M   'P 1'
#
loop_
_entity.id
_entity.type
_entity.pdbx_description
1 polymer ?
#
loop_
_entity_poly.entity_id
_entity_poly.type
_entity_poly.pdbx_seq_one_letter_code
_entity_poly.pdbx_strand_id
1 'polypeptide(L)'
;QMWNYGPFGMTLLTTFNNGNATQSEGCVYDDENRTLFISEEQDRGILRAYKINNELDFSNPIIIDNRSGNIDDDPEGVTVYKSSEKDGYVIVSSQGDSSFNIYNRQEPYNYLGSFKVGSNKGIDNVNDTDGIDVINFNFGNKYPMGLFVLQDGTNDGKNKVKRQNFKYVSFADVLEKLDL
;
A
#
# COMPACT_ATOMS: atom_id res chain seq x y z
N GLN A 1 7.66 -14.99 4.90
CA GLN A 1 7.41 -16.42 4.59
C GLN A 1 6.41 -16.48 3.44
N MET A 2 6.51 -17.46 2.53
CA MET A 2 5.52 -17.66 1.48
C MET A 2 4.82 -19.01 1.68
N TRP A 3 3.49 -18.97 1.67
CA TRP A 3 2.65 -20.13 1.93
C TRP A 3 1.70 -20.38 0.76
N ASN A 4 1.41 -21.65 0.50
CA ASN A 4 0.38 -22.06 -0.42
C ASN A 4 -0.86 -22.54 0.34
N TYR A 5 -2.03 -22.03 -0.01
CA TYR A 5 -3.31 -22.54 0.50
C TYR A 5 -3.88 -23.57 -0.47
N GLY A 6 -4.11 -24.79 0.01
CA GLY A 6 -4.69 -25.88 -0.77
C GLY A 6 -5.77 -26.65 -0.03
N PRO A 7 -6.30 -27.72 -0.63
CA PRO A 7 -7.39 -28.53 -0.05
C PRO A 7 -7.09 -29.10 1.34
N PHE A 8 -5.81 -29.26 1.68
CA PHE A 8 -5.34 -29.80 2.96
C PHE A 8 -4.81 -28.73 3.92
N GLY A 9 -5.03 -27.45 3.62
CA GLY A 9 -4.57 -26.32 4.44
C GLY A 9 -3.33 -25.62 3.88
N MET A 10 -2.59 -24.96 4.79
CA MET A 10 -1.42 -24.15 4.46
C MET A 10 -0.15 -25.01 4.39
N THR A 11 0.58 -24.92 3.27
CA THR A 11 1.91 -25.52 3.11
C THR A 11 2.95 -24.42 2.97
N LEU A 12 3.99 -24.44 3.81
CA LEU A 12 5.11 -23.51 3.68
C LEU A 12 5.87 -23.83 2.38
N LEU A 13 5.94 -22.87 1.47
CA LEU A 13 6.70 -23.01 0.22
C LEU A 13 8.17 -22.67 0.44
N THR A 14 8.43 -21.52 1.07
CA THR A 14 9.79 -21.05 1.31
C THR A 14 9.85 -19.96 2.38
N THR A 15 11.06 -19.73 2.87
CA THR A 15 11.42 -18.62 3.75
C THR A 15 12.49 -17.79 3.08
N PHE A 16 12.36 -16.46 3.18
CA PHE A 16 13.30 -15.51 2.61
C PHE A 16 13.37 -14.29 3.54
N ASN A 17 14.44 -13.51 3.41
CA ASN A 17 14.56 -12.22 4.07
C ASN A 17 14.15 -11.11 3.10
N ASN A 18 13.54 -10.04 3.59
CA ASN A 18 13.32 -8.81 2.82
C ASN A 18 14.66 -8.07 2.67
N GLY A 19 15.54 -8.58 1.82
CA GLY A 19 16.95 -8.17 1.78
C GLY A 19 17.61 -8.34 3.15
N ASN A 20 18.20 -7.26 3.64
CA ASN A 20 18.77 -7.15 4.99
C ASN A 20 17.94 -6.22 5.90
N ALA A 21 16.63 -6.10 5.65
CA ALA A 21 15.73 -5.27 6.46
C ALA A 21 15.76 -5.67 7.94
N THR A 22 15.78 -4.66 8.81
CA THR A 22 15.68 -4.84 10.27
C THR A 22 14.24 -5.06 10.70
N GLN A 23 13.31 -4.37 10.04
CA GLN A 23 11.86 -4.49 10.25
C GLN A 23 11.14 -4.50 8.90
N SER A 24 10.05 -5.25 8.79
CA SER A 24 9.20 -5.30 7.60
C SER A 24 7.76 -5.49 8.05
N GLU A 25 6.85 -4.70 7.48
CA GLU A 25 5.43 -4.72 7.85
C GLU A 25 4.54 -4.78 6.61
N GLY A 26 4.51 -3.71 5.82
CA GLY A 26 3.70 -3.61 4.62
C GLY A 26 4.03 -4.70 3.60
N CYS A 27 3.01 -5.43 3.14
CA CYS A 27 3.19 -6.55 2.24
C CYS A 27 1.94 -6.78 1.38
N VAL A 28 2.10 -6.83 0.06
CA VAL A 28 1.02 -7.18 -0.88
C VAL A 28 1.55 -7.98 -2.05
N TYR A 29 0.83 -9.02 -2.44
CA TYR A 29 1.13 -9.84 -3.61
C TYR A 29 0.19 -9.50 -4.76
N ASP A 30 0.78 -9.13 -5.89
CA ASP A 30 0.11 -8.94 -7.16
C ASP A 30 0.14 -10.25 -7.96
N ASP A 31 -0.97 -10.98 -7.89
CA ASP A 31 -1.14 -12.29 -8.55
C ASP A 31 -0.88 -12.20 -10.05
N GLU A 32 -1.47 -11.23 -10.73
CA GLU A 32 -1.41 -11.15 -12.19
C GLU A 32 0.01 -10.80 -12.64
N ASN A 33 0.67 -9.81 -12.03
CA ASN A 33 2.05 -9.46 -12.38
C ASN A 33 3.09 -10.36 -11.70
N ARG A 34 2.67 -11.32 -10.87
CA ARG A 34 3.53 -12.17 -10.04
C ARG A 34 4.59 -11.37 -9.29
N THR A 35 4.19 -10.28 -8.65
CA THR A 35 5.09 -9.36 -7.97
C THR A 35 4.72 -9.24 -6.50
N LEU A 36 5.68 -9.47 -5.62
CA LEU A 36 5.52 -9.23 -4.19
C LEU A 36 6.12 -7.87 -3.84
N PHE A 37 5.32 -6.99 -3.25
CA PHE A 37 5.78 -5.71 -2.73
C PHE A 37 5.91 -5.80 -1.22
N ILE A 38 7.04 -5.35 -0.67
CA ILE A 38 7.29 -5.37 0.78
C ILE A 38 7.96 -4.06 1.19
N SER A 39 7.46 -3.44 2.24
CA SER A 39 8.10 -2.30 2.88
C SER A 39 9.12 -2.73 3.94
N GLU A 40 10.15 -1.91 4.09
CA GLU A 40 11.07 -1.91 5.21
C GLU A 40 10.96 -0.57 5.92
N GLU A 41 10.68 -0.60 7.21
CA GLU A 41 10.65 0.57 8.10
C GLU A 41 12.05 0.89 8.67
N GLN A 42 12.10 1.74 9.69
CA GLN A 42 13.27 2.09 10.49
C GLN A 42 14.41 2.59 9.61
N ASP A 43 15.65 2.19 9.87
CA ASP A 43 16.90 2.76 9.35
C ASP A 43 16.89 3.27 7.90
N ARG A 44 16.16 2.61 6.98
CA ARG A 44 16.22 2.92 5.54
C ARG A 44 14.91 3.33 4.89
N GLY A 45 13.75 2.97 5.44
CA GLY A 45 12.44 3.27 4.86
C GLY A 45 12.34 2.94 3.37
N ILE A 46 12.35 1.66 3.00
CA ILE A 46 12.45 1.20 1.59
C ILE A 46 11.19 0.46 1.15
N LEU A 47 10.64 0.80 -0.01
CA LEU A 47 9.68 -0.04 -0.73
C LEU A 47 10.37 -0.91 -1.78
N ARG A 48 10.19 -2.23 -1.72
CA ARG A 48 10.77 -3.19 -2.67
C ARG A 48 9.71 -3.94 -3.46
N ALA A 49 10.06 -4.31 -4.69
CA ALA A 49 9.35 -5.29 -5.50
C ALA A 49 10.22 -6.52 -5.76
N TYR A 50 9.64 -7.70 -5.61
CA TYR A 50 10.23 -9.00 -5.91
C TYR A 50 9.41 -9.67 -7.02
N LYS A 51 10.02 -9.90 -8.19
CA LYS A 51 9.40 -10.71 -9.25
C LYS A 51 9.47 -12.18 -8.87
N ILE A 52 8.31 -12.81 -8.74
CA ILE A 52 8.20 -14.19 -8.27
C ILE A 52 8.10 -15.14 -9.46
N ASN A 53 9.15 -15.91 -9.69
CA ASN A 53 9.19 -17.03 -10.63
C ASN A 53 8.88 -18.36 -9.93
N ASN A 54 9.00 -19.49 -10.63
CA ASN A 54 8.71 -20.80 -10.04
C ASN A 54 9.85 -21.30 -9.15
N GLU A 55 11.04 -20.73 -9.31
CA GLU A 55 12.23 -20.98 -8.51
C GLU A 55 12.15 -20.31 -7.13
N LEU A 56 11.21 -19.36 -6.95
CA LEU A 56 11.03 -18.58 -5.73
C LEU A 56 12.32 -17.87 -5.30
N ASP A 57 13.01 -17.24 -6.26
CA ASP A 57 14.22 -16.45 -6.02
C ASP A 57 13.87 -15.03 -5.56
N PHE A 58 14.30 -14.68 -4.35
CA PHE A 58 14.12 -13.36 -3.74
C PHE A 58 15.44 -12.57 -3.62
N SER A 59 16.51 -13.01 -4.28
CA SER A 59 17.85 -12.44 -4.08
C SER A 59 18.04 -11.04 -4.72
N ASN A 60 17.22 -10.67 -5.70
CA ASN A 60 17.38 -9.46 -6.49
C ASN A 60 16.09 -8.59 -6.51
N PRO A 61 15.72 -7.94 -5.39
CA PRO A 61 14.62 -6.99 -5.40
C PRO A 61 14.91 -5.74 -6.22
N ILE A 62 13.86 -5.15 -6.77
CA ILE A 62 13.86 -3.79 -7.29
C ILE A 62 13.50 -2.85 -6.13
N ILE A 63 14.31 -1.83 -5.90
CA ILE A 63 13.95 -0.73 -4.99
C ILE A 63 13.05 0.24 -5.78
N ILE A 64 11.81 0.41 -5.34
CA ILE A 64 10.86 1.35 -5.96
C ILE A 64 11.14 2.77 -5.48
N ASP A 65 11.25 2.93 -4.16
CA ASP A 65 11.49 4.22 -3.52
C ASP A 65 12.11 4.02 -2.12
N ASN A 66 12.61 5.10 -1.54
CA ASN A 66 13.12 5.14 -0.17
C ASN A 66 13.11 6.57 0.40
N ARG A 67 13.69 6.75 1.60
CA ARG A 67 13.82 8.05 2.29
C ARG A 67 14.60 9.14 1.54
N SER A 68 15.35 8.80 0.49
CA SER A 68 15.99 9.79 -0.40
C SER A 68 15.08 10.23 -1.55
N GLY A 69 13.94 9.57 -1.74
CA GLY A 69 12.91 9.91 -2.72
C GLY A 69 11.66 10.46 -2.03
N ASN A 70 10.52 9.77 -2.17
CA ASN A 70 9.22 10.30 -1.73
C ASN A 70 8.71 9.71 -0.42
N ILE A 71 9.42 8.75 0.19
CA ILE A 71 9.01 8.15 1.47
C ILE A 71 9.54 9.01 2.61
N ASP A 72 8.65 9.45 3.51
CA ASP A 72 9.00 10.12 4.75
C ASP A 72 8.83 9.16 5.93
N ASP A 73 9.91 9.01 6.71
CA ASP A 73 10.04 8.04 7.79
C ASP A 73 9.72 6.60 7.36
N ASP A 74 8.65 6.00 7.90
CA ASP A 74 8.32 4.59 7.74
C ASP A 74 7.29 4.36 6.61
N PRO A 75 7.66 3.57 5.58
CA PRO A 75 6.68 3.05 4.63
C PRO A 75 5.92 1.89 5.28
N GLU A 76 4.65 2.11 5.54
CA GLU A 76 3.79 1.17 6.27
C GLU A 76 3.00 0.29 5.29
N GLY A 77 1.67 0.30 5.37
CA GLY A 77 0.80 -0.49 4.51
C GLY A 77 1.08 -0.26 3.02
N VAL A 78 1.11 -1.37 2.27
CA VAL A 78 1.24 -1.39 0.82
C VAL A 78 0.03 -2.10 0.23
N THR A 79 -0.60 -1.55 -0.81
CA THR A 79 -1.71 -2.20 -1.53
C THR A 79 -1.60 -1.96 -3.05
N VAL A 80 -2.39 -2.69 -3.83
CA VAL A 80 -2.41 -2.62 -5.30
C VAL A 80 -3.81 -2.30 -5.81
N TYR A 81 -3.96 -1.15 -6.47
CA TYR A 81 -5.16 -0.83 -7.24
C TYR A 81 -5.03 -1.40 -8.65
N LYS A 82 -5.92 -2.32 -9.03
CA LYS A 82 -5.90 -2.96 -10.35
C LYS A 82 -6.88 -2.26 -11.30
N SER A 83 -6.40 -1.44 -12.24
CA SER A 83 -7.25 -0.81 -13.26
C SER A 83 -7.52 -1.72 -14.46
N SER A 84 -6.63 -2.68 -14.71
CA SER A 84 -6.79 -3.81 -15.61
C SER A 84 -6.14 -5.06 -15.00
N GLU A 85 -6.06 -6.17 -15.75
CA GLU A 85 -5.31 -7.35 -15.29
C GLU A 85 -3.86 -7.00 -14.91
N LYS A 86 -3.22 -6.08 -15.63
CA LYS A 86 -1.80 -5.76 -15.47
C LYS A 86 -1.55 -4.33 -15.05
N ASP A 87 -2.41 -3.39 -15.44
CA ASP A 87 -2.25 -1.97 -15.16
C ASP A 87 -2.87 -1.58 -13.82
N GLY A 88 -2.47 -0.40 -13.36
CA GLY A 88 -2.97 0.20 -12.13
C GLY A 88 -1.83 0.78 -11.31
N TYR A 89 -1.97 0.74 -10.00
CA TYR A 89 -1.08 1.44 -9.09
C TYR A 89 -0.66 0.60 -7.89
N VAL A 90 0.58 0.80 -7.45
CA VAL A 90 1.04 0.42 -6.10
C VAL A 90 0.90 1.65 -5.23
N ILE A 91 0.30 1.48 -4.06
CA ILE A 91 0.07 2.56 -3.10
C ILE A 91 0.78 2.18 -1.81
N VAL A 92 1.52 3.11 -1.22
CA VAL A 92 2.18 2.93 0.08
C VAL A 92 1.83 4.08 1.01
N SER A 93 1.60 3.77 2.27
CA SER A 93 1.51 4.75 3.34
C SER A 93 2.91 5.25 3.70
N SER A 94 3.17 6.54 3.52
CA SER A 94 4.36 7.24 3.98
C SER A 94 4.02 7.87 5.33
N GLN A 95 4.26 7.14 6.41
CA GLN A 95 3.67 7.43 7.72
C GLN A 95 4.18 8.76 8.29
N GLY A 96 5.48 9.06 8.13
CA GLY A 96 6.13 10.22 8.74
C GLY A 96 5.52 11.56 8.34
N ASP A 97 5.00 11.66 7.11
CA ASP A 97 4.32 12.85 6.62
C ASP A 97 2.82 12.65 6.38
N SER A 98 2.27 11.46 6.71
CA SER A 98 0.87 11.10 6.51
C SER A 98 0.39 11.21 5.05
N SER A 99 1.29 10.96 4.10
CA SER A 99 0.95 10.88 2.67
C SER A 99 0.77 9.45 2.18
N PHE A 100 0.10 9.32 1.04
CA PHE A 100 -0.03 8.07 0.30
C PHE A 100 0.63 8.25 -1.05
N ASN A 101 1.76 7.58 -1.26
CA ASN A 101 2.51 7.65 -2.51
C ASN A 101 1.95 6.64 -3.51
N ILE A 102 1.78 7.07 -4.75
CA ILE A 102 1.26 6.24 -5.85
C ILE A 102 2.39 6.01 -6.85
N TYR A 103 2.60 4.74 -7.18
CA TYR A 103 3.54 4.29 -8.20
C TYR A 103 2.80 3.51 -9.27
N ASN A 104 3.34 3.50 -10.49
CA ASN A 104 2.85 2.60 -11.53
C ASN A 104 2.99 1.14 -11.07
N ARG A 105 1.98 0.30 -11.35
CA ARG A 105 2.01 -1.14 -11.07
C ARG A 105 2.97 -1.92 -11.96
N GLN A 106 3.34 -1.39 -13.12
CA GLN A 106 4.33 -1.96 -14.03
C GLN A 106 5.72 -1.40 -13.76
N GLU A 107 6.74 -2.20 -14.06
CA GLU A 107 8.12 -1.72 -14.10
C GLU A 107 8.28 -0.54 -15.07
N PRO A 108 9.07 0.49 -14.74
CA PRO A 108 10.00 0.55 -13.58
C PRO A 108 9.37 1.09 -12.28
N TYR A 109 8.04 0.99 -12.11
CA TYR A 109 7.28 1.47 -10.94
C TYR A 109 7.43 2.98 -10.68
N ASN A 110 7.37 3.77 -11.76
CA ASN A 110 7.52 5.22 -11.68
C ASN A 110 6.54 5.83 -10.66
N TYR A 111 7.04 6.75 -9.84
CA TYR A 111 6.21 7.60 -9.00
C TYR A 111 5.28 8.46 -9.86
N LEU A 112 4.01 8.49 -9.49
CA LEU A 112 2.95 9.20 -10.22
C LEU A 112 2.40 10.40 -9.43
N GLY A 113 2.64 10.44 -8.13
CA GLY A 113 2.16 11.51 -7.26
C GLY A 113 1.80 10.98 -5.87
N SER A 114 1.39 11.89 -5.00
CA SER A 114 0.96 11.57 -3.65
C SER A 114 -0.20 12.45 -3.22
N PHE A 115 -0.92 11.98 -2.21
CA PHE A 115 -2.03 12.72 -1.63
C PHE A 115 -2.09 12.55 -0.12
N LYS A 116 -2.76 13.49 0.54
CA LYS A 116 -3.12 13.42 1.97
C LYS A 116 -4.65 13.48 2.07
N VAL A 117 -5.22 12.79 3.05
CA VAL A 117 -6.67 12.82 3.27
C VAL A 117 -7.00 13.88 4.32
N GLY A 118 -7.54 15.01 3.84
CA GLY A 118 -8.00 16.10 4.70
C GLY A 118 -9.31 15.78 5.43
N SER A 119 -9.73 16.69 6.31
CA SER A 119 -11.01 16.59 7.00
C SER A 119 -12.20 16.92 6.10
N ASN A 120 -13.35 16.31 6.37
CA ASN A 120 -14.59 16.57 5.66
C ASN A 120 -15.80 16.53 6.60
N LYS A 121 -16.48 17.66 6.73
CA LYS A 121 -17.64 17.85 7.62
C LYS A 121 -17.31 17.49 9.08
N GLY A 122 -17.70 16.29 9.51
CA GLY A 122 -17.52 15.80 10.88
C GLY A 122 -16.50 14.68 11.00
N ILE A 123 -15.86 14.32 9.89
CA ILE A 123 -14.77 13.35 9.81
C ILE A 123 -13.49 14.17 9.73
N ASP A 124 -12.55 13.85 10.61
CA ASP A 124 -11.21 14.39 10.68
C ASP A 124 -10.31 13.93 9.52
N ASN A 125 -9.12 14.50 9.44
CA ASN A 125 -8.09 14.07 8.50
C ASN A 125 -7.54 12.69 8.91
N VAL A 126 -6.75 12.10 8.03
CA VAL A 126 -5.99 10.87 8.32
C VAL A 126 -4.55 11.25 8.64
N ASN A 127 -3.97 10.61 9.65
CA ASN A 127 -2.58 10.76 10.06
C ASN A 127 -2.03 9.43 10.60
N ASP A 128 -0.69 9.34 10.67
CA ASP A 128 0.06 8.22 11.26
C ASP A 128 -0.48 6.85 10.79
N THR A 129 -0.70 6.70 9.48
CA THR A 129 -1.38 5.53 8.93
C THR A 129 -0.48 4.31 8.89
N ASP A 130 -0.87 3.25 9.60
CA ASP A 130 -0.31 1.91 9.45
C ASP A 130 -0.88 1.22 8.19
N GLY A 131 -2.01 0.50 8.34
CA GLY A 131 -2.60 -0.34 7.30
C GLY A 131 -3.50 0.40 6.31
N ILE A 132 -3.40 0.02 5.03
CA ILE A 132 -4.25 0.51 3.92
C ILE A 132 -4.71 -0.65 3.05
N ASP A 133 -5.87 -0.51 2.41
CA ASP A 133 -6.31 -1.44 1.37
C ASP A 133 -7.22 -0.77 0.34
N VAL A 134 -7.17 -1.24 -0.91
CA VAL A 134 -7.92 -0.67 -2.03
C VAL A 134 -8.52 -1.75 -2.91
N ILE A 135 -9.73 -1.51 -3.41
CA ILE A 135 -10.34 -2.38 -4.40
C ILE A 135 -10.96 -1.54 -5.52
N ASN A 136 -10.66 -1.90 -6.78
CA ASN A 136 -11.35 -1.37 -7.93
C ASN A 136 -12.65 -2.15 -8.18
N PHE A 137 -13.70 -1.77 -7.45
CA PHE A 137 -15.03 -2.33 -7.63
C PHE A 137 -16.09 -1.25 -7.47
N ASN A 138 -17.05 -1.20 -8.38
CA ASN A 138 -18.11 -0.20 -8.35
C ASN A 138 -19.12 -0.52 -7.22
N PHE A 139 -19.07 0.23 -6.11
CA PHE A 139 -20.06 0.18 -5.03
C PHE A 139 -21.15 1.26 -5.15
N GLY A 140 -21.52 1.59 -6.39
CA GLY A 140 -22.51 2.60 -6.73
C GLY A 140 -21.96 4.02 -6.68
N ASN A 141 -22.88 5.00 -6.66
CA ASN A 141 -22.55 6.41 -6.89
C ASN A 141 -21.56 7.05 -5.90
N LYS A 142 -21.33 6.43 -4.74
CA LYS A 142 -20.36 6.92 -3.75
C LYS A 142 -18.92 6.44 -3.99
N TYR A 143 -18.76 5.29 -4.64
CA TYR A 143 -17.48 4.62 -4.85
C TYR A 143 -17.47 4.00 -6.25
N PRO A 144 -17.66 4.81 -7.33
CA PRO A 144 -17.84 4.29 -8.68
C PRO A 144 -16.57 3.61 -9.23
N MET A 145 -15.40 4.04 -8.76
CA MET A 145 -14.08 3.49 -9.09
C MET A 145 -13.43 2.76 -7.91
N GLY A 146 -14.23 2.29 -6.95
CA GLY A 146 -13.70 1.58 -5.80
C GLY A 146 -13.61 2.36 -4.51
N LEU A 147 -13.24 1.60 -3.48
CA LEU A 147 -13.13 2.03 -2.10
C LEU A 147 -11.68 1.90 -1.66
N PHE A 148 -11.15 2.98 -1.07
CA PHE A 148 -9.87 2.98 -0.39
C PHE A 148 -10.09 3.10 1.11
N VAL A 149 -9.54 2.15 1.86
CA VAL A 149 -9.64 2.05 3.31
C VAL A 149 -8.28 2.37 3.91
N LEU A 150 -8.31 3.26 4.91
CA LEU A 150 -7.12 3.83 5.52
C LEU A 150 -7.26 3.77 7.02
N GLN A 151 -6.30 3.20 7.75
CA GLN A 151 -6.22 3.39 9.19
C GLN A 151 -5.90 4.85 9.50
N ASP A 152 -6.40 5.35 10.63
CA ASP A 152 -6.02 6.65 11.15
C ASP A 152 -5.57 6.55 12.62
N GLY A 153 -4.36 7.04 12.86
CA GLY A 153 -3.69 7.05 14.16
C GLY A 153 -4.36 7.95 15.19
N THR A 154 -5.01 9.04 14.76
CA THR A 154 -5.66 10.00 15.66
C THR A 154 -7.07 10.38 15.21
N ASN A 155 -8.07 9.65 15.72
CA ASN A 155 -9.47 9.86 15.37
C ASN A 155 -10.16 10.90 16.27
N ASP A 156 -10.12 12.16 15.84
CA ASP A 156 -10.45 13.35 16.61
C ASP A 156 -11.57 14.21 15.97
N GLY A 157 -12.43 13.58 15.16
CA GLY A 157 -13.59 14.20 14.50
C GLY A 157 -14.65 14.76 15.46
N LYS A 158 -15.93 14.74 15.06
CA LYS A 158 -17.03 15.34 15.86
C LYS A 158 -17.06 14.89 17.33
N ASN A 159 -16.70 13.65 17.59
CA ASN A 159 -16.53 13.11 18.93
C ASN A 159 -15.06 12.73 19.08
N LYS A 160 -14.31 13.53 19.86
CA LYS A 160 -12.94 13.18 20.25
C LYS A 160 -12.97 11.88 21.05
N VAL A 161 -12.41 10.82 20.49
CA VAL A 161 -12.32 9.51 21.13
C VAL A 161 -10.87 9.08 21.19
N LYS A 162 -10.44 8.52 22.32
CA LYS A 162 -9.06 8.01 22.49
C LYS A 162 -8.86 6.65 21.82
N ARG A 163 -9.37 6.47 20.59
CA ARG A 163 -9.32 5.21 19.83
C ARG A 163 -9.16 5.51 18.36
N GLN A 164 -8.21 4.82 17.71
CA GLN A 164 -8.05 4.78 16.26
C GLN A 164 -9.29 4.23 15.56
N ASN A 165 -9.39 4.47 14.25
CA ASN A 165 -10.40 3.87 13.39
C ASN A 165 -9.90 3.76 11.94
N PHE A 166 -10.83 3.53 11.01
CA PHE A 166 -10.57 3.54 9.58
C PHE A 166 -11.43 4.59 8.87
N LYS A 167 -10.87 5.22 7.84
CA LYS A 167 -11.55 6.14 6.93
C LYS A 167 -11.76 5.49 5.57
N TYR A 168 -12.79 5.96 4.87
CA TYR A 168 -13.21 5.47 3.56
C TYR A 168 -13.16 6.60 2.54
N VAL A 169 -12.36 6.42 1.50
CA VAL A 169 -12.17 7.38 0.41
C VAL A 169 -12.65 6.75 -0.90
N SER A 170 -13.35 7.55 -1.71
CA SER A 170 -13.66 7.19 -3.10
C SER A 170 -12.38 7.23 -3.90
N PHE A 171 -11.99 6.11 -4.50
CA PHE A 171 -10.77 6.10 -5.31
C PHE A 171 -10.92 6.91 -6.59
N ALA A 172 -12.15 7.18 -7.04
CA ALA A 172 -12.40 8.12 -8.13
C ALA A 172 -11.89 9.53 -7.82
N ASP A 173 -12.02 9.97 -6.56
CA ASP A 173 -11.58 11.30 -6.12
C ASP A 173 -10.05 11.37 -6.12
N VAL A 174 -9.37 10.26 -5.81
CA VAL A 174 -7.90 10.14 -5.85
C VAL A 174 -7.41 10.25 -7.30
N LEU A 175 -8.02 9.49 -8.21
CA LEU A 175 -7.69 9.52 -9.64
C LEU A 175 -7.88 10.93 -10.23
N GLU A 176 -9.02 11.56 -9.93
CA GLU A 176 -9.30 12.94 -10.37
C GLU A 176 -8.26 13.93 -9.84
N LYS A 177 -7.86 13.82 -8.57
CA LYS A 177 -6.93 14.77 -7.95
C LYS A 177 -5.50 14.65 -8.43
N LEU A 178 -5.13 13.50 -8.99
CA LEU A 178 -3.80 13.22 -9.52
C LEU A 178 -3.76 13.17 -11.06
N ASP A 179 -4.88 13.48 -11.72
CA ASP A 179 -5.03 13.42 -13.18
C ASP A 179 -4.63 12.04 -13.77
N LEU A 180 -5.07 10.96 -13.11
CA LEU A 180 -4.75 9.55 -13.44
C LEU A 180 -5.88 8.78 -14.13
#